data_AF-A0A7C9TTS3-F1
#
_entry.id   AF-A0A7C9TTS3-F1
#
_cell.length_a   1.000
_cell.length_b   1.000
_cell.length_c   1.000
_cell.angle_alpha   90.00
_cell.angle_beta   90.00
_cell.angle_gamma   90.00
#
_symmetry.space_group_name_H-M   'P 1'
#
loop_
_entity.id
_entity.type
_entity.pdbx_description
1 polymer ?
#
loop_
_entity_poly.entity_id
_entity_poly.type
_entity_poly.pdbx_seq_one_letter_code
_entity_poly.pdbx_strand_id
1 'polypeptide(L)'
;MPHAQFPMPQFSLHRFTSAPEDKTSKSTVIFWFSLTLTFAAVYGLMVLQKAFGAEYIVQDDARQHVFWMQRFVDSQLFPNDLIADYFQTVAPAGYTGLYWLAAKLGIAPLLLSKLLPPILGIITTAYCFALTMQLLPVPVAGFISSLFLNHYLWMRDDLVSATAVAFVYPLFAAFLYYWTRRALLPACAALALLGLFYPQAVLISAGIIILELWRKQDYRFCLSCLAVAFSVMLLYALKSNGYGPVVTAAEARNLPEFLPGGEFKFFNKYPQDFWFTGQRSGIAPRFGSILPLVAGGLLPLLLLFNWSRSRLWSKVVAEDPPQTPPSKKGGKETPLFKGGLGGTSDWNIPFLSTSFDQNKFLASSPFPLLRRLENIGLLLEIILASLAMFFICHAMLFRLHLPSRYTEHSLRFVAAIAGGIALTVLIDAVASWSQKQRKPIVYYIFTVLVLGVVILEPTWLKRFPRTDYVIGKAAPAYEFFAAQPKDILVASLAAEANNIPLFSQRSIIVGSEGYPVPYHKKYYKEMRQRTVDSIAAHYSSDLEDLRRFTEGYSIDFWLVEEGAFTPDYITRDRWMMQYRDTANEAIANLQQGKTPALARASDRCTVLQSDRFAIIEAKCAIGLAAD
;
A
#
# COMPACT_ATOMS: atom_id res chain seq x y z
N MET A 1 19.21 38.56 -52.55
CA MET A 1 18.20 38.25 -51.53
C MET A 1 18.80 37.25 -50.56
N PRO A 2 19.02 37.59 -49.27
CA PRO A 2 19.45 36.60 -48.30
C PRO A 2 18.25 35.76 -47.88
N HIS A 3 18.41 34.44 -47.93
CA HIS A 3 17.45 33.50 -47.36
C HIS A 3 17.25 33.82 -45.87
N ALA A 4 16.07 34.31 -45.52
CA ALA A 4 15.61 34.38 -44.14
C ALA A 4 15.56 32.95 -43.58
N GLN A 5 16.56 32.57 -42.78
CA GLN A 5 16.45 31.41 -41.92
C GLN A 5 15.39 31.73 -40.86
N PHE A 6 14.16 31.26 -41.07
CA PHE A 6 13.18 31.18 -40.00
C PHE A 6 13.78 30.36 -38.85
N PRO A 7 13.84 30.88 -37.61
CA PRO A 7 14.30 30.09 -36.49
C PRO A 7 13.35 28.90 -36.31
N MET A 8 13.83 27.69 -36.58
CA MET A 8 13.08 26.46 -36.38
C MET A 8 12.57 26.38 -34.92
N PRO A 9 11.39 25.78 -34.67
CA PRO A 9 10.74 25.71 -33.34
C PRO A 9 11.49 24.87 -32.28
N GLN A 10 12.75 24.50 -32.52
CA GLN A 10 13.59 23.64 -31.67
C GLN A 10 13.90 24.22 -30.29
N PHE A 11 14.08 25.54 -30.17
CA PHE A 11 14.30 26.20 -28.89
C PHE A 11 13.07 26.18 -27.98
N SER A 12 11.87 26.05 -28.56
CA SER A 12 10.61 26.03 -27.82
C SER A 12 10.40 24.68 -27.11
N LEU A 13 10.59 23.55 -27.81
CA LEU A 13 10.29 22.24 -27.22
C LEU A 13 11.31 21.79 -26.18
N HIS A 14 12.62 22.04 -26.35
CA HIS A 14 13.61 21.73 -25.31
C HIS A 14 13.33 22.52 -24.03
N ARG A 15 12.97 23.81 -24.17
CA ARG A 15 12.51 24.64 -23.04
C ARG A 15 11.22 24.13 -22.40
N PHE A 16 10.35 23.51 -23.18
CA PHE A 16 9.08 22.98 -22.70
C PHE A 16 9.22 21.65 -21.95
N THR A 17 10.20 20.81 -22.30
CA THR A 17 10.28 19.41 -21.82
C THR A 17 11.44 19.12 -20.87
N SER A 18 12.57 19.81 -20.98
CA SER A 18 13.80 19.43 -20.25
C SER A 18 14.59 20.61 -19.72
N ALA A 19 14.13 21.84 -19.97
CA ALA A 19 14.73 23.00 -19.31
C ALA A 19 14.37 23.02 -17.82
N PRO A 20 15.35 23.38 -16.97
CA PRO A 20 15.11 23.67 -15.56
C PRO A 20 14.15 24.85 -15.32
N GLU A 21 13.56 24.94 -14.13
CA GLU A 21 12.52 25.92 -13.76
C GLU A 21 12.96 27.37 -13.95
N ASP A 22 14.21 27.72 -13.60
CA ASP A 22 14.82 29.05 -13.83
C ASP A 22 14.89 29.45 -15.31
N LYS A 23 14.76 28.49 -16.22
CA LYS A 23 14.78 28.68 -17.68
C LYS A 23 13.42 28.39 -18.33
N THR A 24 12.40 28.15 -17.51
CA THR A 24 11.07 27.71 -17.91
C THR A 24 10.02 28.73 -17.47
N SER A 25 8.99 28.95 -18.30
CA SER A 25 7.94 29.91 -17.96
C SER A 25 7.03 29.35 -16.86
N LYS A 26 6.45 30.22 -16.02
CA LYS A 26 5.41 29.82 -15.05
C LYS A 26 4.26 29.06 -15.73
N SER A 27 3.88 29.47 -16.94
CA SER A 27 2.85 28.81 -17.74
C SER A 27 3.19 27.35 -18.07
N THR A 28 4.47 27.02 -18.28
CA THR A 28 4.92 25.65 -18.54
C THR A 28 4.83 24.79 -17.28
N VAL A 29 5.21 25.32 -16.11
CA VAL A 29 5.04 24.62 -14.82
C VAL A 29 3.55 24.33 -14.58
N ILE A 30 2.70 25.36 -14.76
CA ILE A 30 1.24 25.23 -14.63
C ILE A 30 0.69 24.19 -15.61
N PHE A 31 1.15 24.19 -16.86
CA PHE A 31 0.72 23.19 -17.85
C PHE A 31 1.01 21.77 -17.39
N TRP A 32 2.26 21.46 -17.02
CA TRP A 32 2.64 20.10 -16.62
C TRP A 32 1.96 19.67 -15.31
N PHE A 33 1.79 20.60 -14.38
CA PHE A 33 1.04 20.35 -13.15
C PHE A 33 -0.44 20.07 -13.43
N SER A 34 -1.10 20.91 -14.22
CA SER A 34 -2.49 20.70 -14.62
C SER A 34 -2.66 19.38 -15.37
N LEU A 35 -1.78 19.04 -16.30
CA LEU A 35 -1.81 17.77 -17.01
C LEU A 35 -1.67 16.58 -16.06
N THR A 36 -0.76 16.69 -15.08
CA THR A 36 -0.58 15.69 -14.01
C THR A 36 -1.87 15.47 -13.23
N LEU A 37 -2.53 16.55 -12.80
CA LEU A 37 -3.80 16.47 -12.06
C LEU A 37 -4.93 15.93 -12.93
N THR A 38 -4.96 16.25 -14.23
CA THR A 38 -5.93 15.69 -15.18
C THR A 38 -5.82 14.17 -15.26
N PHE A 39 -4.62 13.60 -15.37
CA PHE A 39 -4.46 12.14 -15.38
C PHE A 39 -4.92 11.50 -14.06
N ALA A 40 -4.55 12.09 -12.91
CA ALA A 40 -5.02 11.60 -11.61
C ALA A 40 -6.55 11.65 -11.49
N ALA A 41 -7.18 12.72 -11.99
CA ALA A 41 -8.63 12.86 -12.02
C ALA A 41 -9.28 11.82 -12.96
N VAL A 42 -8.71 11.59 -14.16
CA VAL A 42 -9.21 10.57 -15.10
C VAL A 42 -9.18 9.18 -14.46
N TYR A 43 -8.07 8.79 -13.82
CA TYR A 43 -7.99 7.49 -13.15
C TYR A 43 -8.96 7.38 -11.98
N GLY A 44 -9.13 8.44 -11.20
CA GLY A 44 -10.15 8.52 -10.15
C GLY A 44 -11.57 8.40 -10.69
N LEU A 45 -11.89 9.04 -11.81
CA LEU A 45 -13.19 8.94 -12.48
C LEU A 45 -13.48 7.52 -12.96
N MET A 46 -12.48 6.80 -13.50
CA MET A 46 -12.64 5.39 -13.88
C MET A 46 -12.98 4.50 -12.67
N VAL A 47 -12.42 4.81 -11.49
CA VAL A 47 -12.77 4.12 -10.25
C VAL A 47 -14.20 4.45 -9.80
N LEU A 48 -14.59 5.72 -9.84
CA LEU A 48 -15.96 6.13 -9.51
C LEU A 48 -16.99 5.48 -10.46
N GLN A 49 -16.71 5.42 -11.76
CA GLN A 49 -17.57 4.72 -12.72
C GLN A 49 -17.84 3.27 -12.32
N LYS A 50 -16.82 2.56 -11.83
CA LYS A 50 -17.00 1.20 -11.29
C LYS A 50 -17.74 1.20 -9.95
N ALA A 51 -17.42 2.13 -9.06
CA ALA A 51 -18.01 2.23 -7.72
C ALA A 51 -19.53 2.45 -7.72
N PHE A 52 -20.03 3.14 -8.76
CA PHE A 52 -21.45 3.47 -8.98
C PHE A 52 -22.07 2.69 -10.15
N GLY A 53 -21.38 1.66 -10.67
CA GLY A 53 -21.84 0.88 -11.82
C GLY A 53 -23.04 -0.04 -11.54
N ALA A 54 -23.30 -0.34 -10.26
CA ALA A 54 -24.49 -1.02 -9.79
C ALA A 54 -24.76 -0.64 -8.32
N GLU A 55 -25.97 -0.91 -7.86
CA GLU A 55 -26.46 -0.55 -6.53
C GLU A 55 -25.65 -1.24 -5.42
N TYR A 56 -25.56 -2.56 -5.47
CA TYR A 56 -24.87 -3.38 -4.48
C TYR A 56 -23.39 -3.59 -4.82
N ILE A 57 -22.65 -2.51 -5.07
CA ILE A 57 -21.19 -2.53 -5.27
C ILE A 57 -20.45 -2.03 -4.04
N VAL A 58 -19.43 -2.77 -3.62
CA VAL A 58 -18.53 -2.41 -2.51
C VAL A 58 -17.10 -2.89 -2.78
N GLN A 59 -16.10 -2.14 -2.33
CA GLN A 59 -14.70 -2.60 -2.35
C GLN A 59 -14.49 -3.68 -1.28
N ASP A 60 -13.72 -4.71 -1.60
CA ASP A 60 -13.64 -5.92 -0.78
C ASP A 60 -13.25 -5.66 0.70
N ASP A 61 -12.22 -4.84 0.95
CA ASP A 61 -11.78 -4.47 2.31
C ASP A 61 -12.82 -3.61 3.05
N ALA A 62 -13.60 -2.79 2.33
CA ALA A 62 -14.63 -1.96 2.93
C ALA A 62 -15.75 -2.79 3.57
N ARG A 63 -15.96 -4.04 3.13
CA ARG A 63 -16.90 -4.98 3.77
C ARG A 63 -16.53 -5.28 5.22
N GLN A 64 -15.25 -5.21 5.57
CA GLN A 64 -14.75 -5.42 6.93
C GLN A 64 -14.53 -4.11 7.68
N HIS A 65 -13.96 -3.12 6.99
CA HIS A 65 -13.45 -1.91 7.64
C HIS A 65 -14.44 -0.75 7.71
N VAL A 66 -15.50 -0.74 6.89
CA VAL A 66 -16.44 0.38 6.78
C VAL A 66 -17.83 0.05 7.34
N PHE A 67 -18.30 -1.20 7.27
CA PHE A 67 -19.69 -1.55 7.61
C PHE A 67 -20.10 -1.13 9.04
N TRP A 68 -19.25 -1.40 10.04
CA TRP A 68 -19.50 -1.08 11.44
C TRP A 68 -19.59 0.44 11.69
N MET A 69 -19.01 1.26 10.81
CA MET A 69 -19.05 2.73 10.92
C MET A 69 -20.46 3.29 10.69
N GLN A 70 -21.40 2.50 10.19
CA GLN A 70 -22.82 2.89 10.15
C GLN A 70 -23.36 3.20 11.56
N ARG A 71 -22.71 2.70 12.63
CA ARG A 71 -22.94 3.11 14.02
C ARG A 71 -22.82 4.63 14.26
N PHE A 72 -22.12 5.36 13.41
CA PHE A 72 -22.03 6.84 13.50
C PHE A 72 -23.30 7.56 13.06
N VAL A 73 -24.06 6.91 12.18
CA VAL A 73 -25.38 7.36 11.69
C VAL A 73 -26.46 6.86 12.65
N ASP A 74 -26.40 5.58 13.02
CA ASP A 74 -27.37 4.94 13.89
C ASP A 74 -26.66 4.05 14.93
N SER A 75 -26.60 4.53 16.17
CA SER A 75 -25.85 3.88 17.25
C SER A 75 -26.44 2.53 17.71
N GLN A 76 -27.64 2.17 17.25
CA GLN A 76 -28.27 0.88 17.60
C GLN A 76 -27.88 -0.25 16.63
N LEU A 77 -27.12 0.04 15.57
CA LEU A 77 -26.71 -0.98 14.60
C LEU A 77 -25.64 -1.94 15.15
N PHE A 78 -25.79 -3.21 14.78
CA PHE A 78 -24.91 -4.32 15.15
C PHE A 78 -24.77 -4.51 16.67
N PRO A 79 -25.86 -4.64 17.43
CA PRO A 79 -25.77 -4.85 18.87
C PRO A 79 -25.09 -6.20 19.15
N ASN A 80 -24.10 -6.21 20.06
CA ASN A 80 -23.34 -7.41 20.46
C ASN A 80 -22.65 -8.16 19.29
N ASP A 81 -22.33 -7.46 18.19
CA ASP A 81 -21.66 -8.04 17.04
C ASP A 81 -20.13 -8.10 17.26
N LEU A 82 -19.61 -9.32 17.41
CA LEU A 82 -18.20 -9.60 17.63
C LEU A 82 -17.29 -9.03 16.52
N ILE A 83 -17.73 -9.13 15.27
CA ILE A 83 -16.97 -8.69 14.09
C ILE A 83 -16.88 -7.17 14.10
N ALA A 84 -18.03 -6.49 14.24
CA ALA A 84 -18.09 -5.03 14.27
C ALA A 84 -17.26 -4.47 15.43
N ASP A 85 -17.36 -5.06 16.61
CA ASP A 85 -16.63 -4.64 17.80
C ASP A 85 -15.12 -4.83 17.65
N TYR A 86 -14.70 -5.92 17.01
CA TYR A 86 -13.30 -6.19 16.71
C TYR A 86 -12.72 -5.16 15.74
N PHE A 87 -13.35 -4.97 14.57
CA PHE A 87 -12.87 -4.05 13.55
C PHE A 87 -12.91 -2.58 14.02
N GLN A 88 -13.90 -2.20 14.83
CA GLN A 88 -13.95 -0.90 15.50
C GLN A 88 -12.78 -0.71 16.47
N THR A 89 -12.43 -1.73 17.24
CA THR A 89 -11.34 -1.65 18.24
C THR A 89 -9.97 -1.51 17.59
N VAL A 90 -9.71 -2.18 16.47
CA VAL A 90 -8.38 -2.14 15.81
C VAL A 90 -8.21 -0.92 14.89
N ALA A 91 -9.29 -0.21 14.54
CA ALA A 91 -9.24 0.93 13.64
C ALA A 91 -8.42 2.11 14.21
N PRO A 92 -7.59 2.78 13.39
CA PRO A 92 -6.86 3.99 13.79
C PRO A 92 -7.77 5.19 14.03
N ALA A 93 -7.46 5.99 15.05
CA ALA A 93 -8.35 7.07 15.51
C ALA A 93 -8.56 8.19 14.46
N GLY A 94 -7.55 8.52 13.66
CA GLY A 94 -7.67 9.52 12.59
C GLY A 94 -8.61 9.03 11.49
N TYR A 95 -8.45 7.77 11.09
CA TYR A 95 -9.32 7.11 10.10
C TYR A 95 -10.78 7.10 10.57
N THR A 96 -11.04 6.65 11.79
CA THR A 96 -12.41 6.62 12.34
C THR A 96 -12.98 8.03 12.55
N GLY A 97 -12.15 8.98 12.99
CA GLY A 97 -12.56 10.37 13.22
C GLY A 97 -13.00 11.08 11.94
N LEU A 98 -12.34 10.80 10.80
CA LEU A 98 -12.74 11.33 9.50
C LEU A 98 -14.12 10.81 9.07
N TYR A 99 -14.35 9.50 9.17
CA TYR A 99 -15.63 8.90 8.80
C TYR A 99 -16.75 9.33 9.75
N TRP A 100 -16.45 9.46 11.04
CA TRP A 100 -17.38 10.01 12.03
C TRP A 100 -17.78 11.46 11.69
N LEU A 101 -16.82 12.32 11.37
CA LEU A 101 -17.09 13.70 11.00
C LEU A 101 -17.96 13.79 9.74
N ALA A 102 -17.63 13.00 8.71
CA ALA A 102 -18.40 12.95 7.48
C ALA A 102 -19.85 12.46 7.73
N ALA A 103 -20.03 11.45 8.59
CA ALA A 103 -21.35 10.99 8.99
C ALA A 103 -22.16 12.08 9.71
N LYS A 104 -21.51 12.88 10.57
CA LYS A 104 -22.15 14.06 11.22
C LYS A 104 -22.51 15.18 10.24
N LEU A 105 -21.83 15.25 9.10
CA LEU A 105 -22.16 16.14 7.99
C LEU A 105 -23.19 15.53 7.00
N GLY A 106 -23.76 14.37 7.31
CA GLY A 106 -24.78 13.71 6.50
C GLY A 106 -24.24 12.83 5.36
N ILE A 107 -22.93 12.57 5.31
CA ILE A 107 -22.32 11.67 4.31
C ILE A 107 -22.18 10.29 4.91
N ALA A 108 -22.98 9.33 4.43
CA ALA A 108 -22.93 7.95 4.90
C ALA A 108 -21.52 7.33 4.72
N PRO A 109 -21.02 6.50 5.66
CA PRO A 109 -19.71 5.87 5.58
C PRO A 109 -19.43 5.14 4.25
N LEU A 110 -20.40 4.38 3.73
CA LEU A 110 -20.28 3.69 2.45
C LEU A 110 -20.16 4.65 1.26
N LEU A 111 -20.89 5.77 1.28
CA LEU A 111 -20.77 6.77 0.23
C LEU A 111 -19.40 7.44 0.27
N LEU A 112 -18.92 7.79 1.48
CA LEU A 112 -17.60 8.37 1.65
C LEU A 112 -16.50 7.43 1.13
N SER A 113 -16.57 6.13 1.43
CA SER A 113 -15.55 5.17 0.98
C SER A 113 -15.47 5.07 -0.54
N LYS A 114 -16.57 5.32 -1.27
CA LYS A 114 -16.57 5.42 -2.75
C LYS A 114 -15.99 6.74 -3.27
N LEU A 115 -16.26 7.86 -2.60
CA LEU A 115 -15.87 9.20 -3.06
C LEU A 115 -14.42 9.59 -2.70
N LEU A 116 -13.86 8.99 -1.66
CA LEU A 116 -12.57 9.38 -1.10
C LEU A 116 -11.33 9.01 -1.94
N PRO A 117 -11.26 7.86 -2.65
CA PRO A 117 -10.05 7.45 -3.37
C PRO A 117 -9.53 8.47 -4.40
N PRO A 118 -10.36 9.09 -5.27
CA PRO A 118 -9.90 10.14 -6.19
C PRO A 118 -9.28 11.34 -5.47
N ILE A 119 -9.84 11.75 -4.33
CA ILE A 119 -9.35 12.88 -3.54
C ILE A 119 -7.95 12.56 -3.00
N LEU A 120 -7.78 11.39 -2.38
CA LEU A 120 -6.49 10.93 -1.86
C LEU A 120 -5.46 10.76 -2.98
N GLY A 121 -5.88 10.26 -4.14
CA GLY A 121 -5.04 10.12 -5.34
C GLY A 121 -4.55 11.47 -5.87
N ILE A 122 -5.42 12.47 -5.98
CA ILE A 122 -5.08 13.83 -6.42
C ILE A 122 -4.09 14.48 -5.44
N ILE A 123 -4.34 14.40 -4.13
CA ILE A 123 -3.44 14.97 -3.10
C ILE A 123 -2.05 14.32 -3.18
N THR A 124 -2.01 12.99 -3.25
CA THR A 124 -0.74 12.25 -3.38
C THR A 124 0.01 12.66 -4.64
N THR A 125 -0.69 12.79 -5.76
CA THR A 125 -0.13 13.17 -7.05
C THR A 125 0.46 14.59 -6.99
N ALA A 126 -0.26 15.53 -6.38
CA ALA A 126 0.21 16.91 -6.23
C ALA A 126 1.50 16.98 -5.40
N TYR A 127 1.56 16.27 -4.26
CA TYR A 127 2.77 16.22 -3.44
C TYR A 127 3.91 15.49 -4.15
N CYS A 128 3.66 14.43 -4.92
CA CYS A 128 4.69 13.75 -5.70
C CYS A 128 5.32 14.68 -6.75
N PHE A 129 4.49 15.43 -7.49
CA PHE A 129 4.96 16.43 -8.44
C PHE A 129 5.82 17.49 -7.74
N ALA A 130 5.32 18.05 -6.65
CA ALA A 130 5.98 19.12 -5.91
C ALA A 130 7.27 18.65 -5.21
N LEU A 131 7.32 17.43 -4.70
CA LEU A 131 8.52 16.81 -4.14
C LEU A 131 9.56 16.55 -5.22
N THR A 132 9.14 16.04 -6.37
CA THR A 132 10.05 15.82 -7.50
C THR A 132 10.65 17.12 -8.01
N MET A 133 9.85 18.20 -8.08
CA MET A 133 10.34 19.54 -8.42
C MET A 133 11.38 20.08 -7.43
N GLN A 134 11.34 19.68 -6.15
CA GLN A 134 12.40 20.02 -5.19
C GLN A 134 13.68 19.22 -5.43
N LEU A 135 13.57 17.96 -5.86
CA LEU A 135 14.73 17.10 -6.10
C LEU A 135 15.40 17.40 -7.45
N LEU A 136 14.60 17.63 -8.49
CA LEU A 136 15.01 18.04 -9.82
C LEU A 136 14.01 19.09 -10.33
N PRO A 137 14.38 20.38 -10.41
CA PRO A 137 13.46 21.45 -10.79
C PRO A 137 13.20 21.47 -12.30
N VAL A 138 12.58 20.41 -12.82
CA VAL A 138 12.19 20.23 -14.22
C VAL A 138 10.74 19.70 -14.23
N PRO A 139 9.76 20.47 -14.77
CA PRO A 139 8.34 20.10 -14.69
C PRO A 139 7.99 18.72 -15.27
N VAL A 140 8.66 18.30 -16.34
CA VAL A 140 8.46 16.95 -16.91
C VAL A 140 8.90 15.85 -15.96
N ALA A 141 9.93 16.06 -15.13
CA ALA A 141 10.30 15.08 -14.11
C ALA A 141 9.17 14.89 -13.10
N GLY A 142 8.55 15.99 -12.67
CA GLY A 142 7.38 15.98 -11.81
C GLY A 142 6.20 15.24 -12.44
N PHE A 143 5.92 15.50 -13.72
CA PHE A 143 4.87 14.82 -14.48
C PHE A 143 5.11 13.31 -14.58
N ILE A 144 6.28 12.89 -15.09
CA ILE A 144 6.62 11.46 -15.28
C ILE A 144 6.61 10.71 -13.93
N SER A 145 7.21 11.30 -12.89
CA SER A 145 7.26 10.68 -11.55
C SER A 145 5.85 10.50 -10.97
N SER A 146 4.99 11.51 -11.13
CA SER A 146 3.62 11.47 -10.63
C SER A 146 2.77 10.46 -11.40
N LEU A 147 2.97 10.35 -12.72
CA LEU A 147 2.25 9.38 -13.56
C LEU A 147 2.66 7.94 -13.23
N PHE A 148 3.96 7.69 -13.08
CA PHE A 148 4.49 6.42 -12.57
C PHE A 148 3.96 6.05 -11.18
N LEU A 149 3.88 7.01 -10.27
CA LEU A 149 3.29 6.75 -8.96
C LEU A 149 1.81 6.38 -9.11
N ASN A 150 1.05 7.10 -9.93
CA ASN A 150 -0.35 6.76 -10.22
C ASN A 150 -0.51 5.34 -10.78
N HIS A 151 0.39 4.88 -11.66
CA HIS A 151 0.32 3.50 -12.15
C HIS A 151 0.42 2.49 -11.02
N TYR A 152 1.29 2.73 -10.03
CA TYR A 152 1.38 1.88 -8.84
C TYR A 152 0.16 1.99 -7.93
N LEU A 153 -0.36 3.19 -7.72
CA LEU A 153 -1.53 3.42 -6.87
C LEU A 153 -2.77 2.74 -7.42
N TRP A 154 -3.03 2.88 -8.72
CA TRP A 154 -4.25 2.39 -9.36
C TRP A 154 -4.15 0.94 -9.86
N MET A 155 -2.97 0.32 -9.85
CA MET A 155 -2.80 -1.13 -10.04
C MET A 155 -2.96 -1.93 -8.74
N ARG A 156 -3.27 -1.25 -7.65
CA ARG A 156 -3.52 -1.83 -6.34
C ARG A 156 -4.84 -1.30 -5.78
N ASP A 157 -5.40 -2.10 -4.92
CA ASP A 157 -6.65 -1.89 -4.20
C ASP A 157 -6.46 -1.03 -2.94
N ASP A 158 -5.22 -0.87 -2.43
CA ASP A 158 -4.92 -0.12 -1.20
C ASP A 158 -5.57 1.29 -1.20
N LEU A 159 -5.37 2.08 -2.27
CA LEU A 159 -5.93 3.44 -2.38
C LEU A 159 -7.46 3.41 -2.60
N VAL A 160 -7.94 2.47 -3.42
CA VAL A 160 -9.36 2.33 -3.78
C VAL A 160 -10.21 1.89 -2.59
N SER A 161 -9.61 1.18 -1.63
CA SER A 161 -10.30 0.72 -0.42
C SER A 161 -10.85 1.84 0.45
N ALA A 162 -10.25 3.05 0.39
CA ALA A 162 -10.51 4.16 1.29
C ALA A 162 -10.44 3.78 2.79
N THR A 163 -9.73 2.70 3.12
CA THR A 163 -9.45 2.27 4.49
C THR A 163 -8.19 2.98 5.02
N ALA A 164 -7.80 2.68 6.27
CA ALA A 164 -6.61 3.26 6.91
C ALA A 164 -5.35 3.26 6.03
N VAL A 165 -5.10 2.20 5.25
CA VAL A 165 -3.91 2.11 4.37
C VAL A 165 -3.93 3.14 3.24
N ALA A 166 -5.10 3.56 2.74
CA ALA A 166 -5.21 4.53 1.64
C ALA A 166 -4.56 5.89 1.99
N PHE A 167 -4.54 6.23 3.29
CA PHE A 167 -4.00 7.49 3.79
C PHE A 167 -2.48 7.52 3.90
N VAL A 168 -1.79 6.36 3.79
CA VAL A 168 -0.33 6.33 3.79
C VAL A 168 0.22 7.19 2.65
N TYR A 169 -0.42 7.17 1.48
CA TYR A 169 0.08 7.83 0.29
C TYR A 169 0.09 9.37 0.40
N PRO A 170 -1.03 10.06 0.66
CA PRO A 170 -1.01 11.52 0.74
C PRO A 170 -0.25 12.02 1.96
N LEU A 171 -0.32 11.33 3.11
CA LEU A 171 0.31 11.78 4.35
C LEU A 171 1.82 11.56 4.35
N PHE A 172 2.30 10.42 3.82
CA PHE A 172 3.73 10.18 3.66
C PHE A 172 4.32 11.11 2.60
N ALA A 173 3.64 11.34 1.47
CA ALA A 173 4.08 12.30 0.46
C ALA A 173 4.16 13.74 1.02
N ALA A 174 3.16 14.15 1.81
CA ALA A 174 3.18 15.44 2.50
C ALA A 174 4.33 15.54 3.50
N PHE A 175 4.55 14.49 4.31
CA PHE A 175 5.68 14.43 5.24
C PHE A 175 7.01 14.61 4.50
N LEU A 176 7.27 13.84 3.44
CA LEU A 176 8.49 13.95 2.65
C LEU A 176 8.66 15.38 2.06
N TYR A 177 7.59 15.95 1.51
CA TYR A 177 7.61 17.30 0.93
C TYR A 177 7.95 18.41 1.95
N TYR A 178 7.36 18.36 3.15
CA TYR A 178 7.64 19.36 4.19
C TYR A 178 8.96 19.10 4.92
N TRP A 179 9.35 17.83 5.03
CA TRP A 179 10.63 17.38 5.56
C TRP A 179 11.79 17.97 4.75
N THR A 180 11.76 17.82 3.42
CA THR A 180 12.81 18.36 2.53
C THR A 180 12.86 19.88 2.52
N ARG A 181 11.73 20.56 2.73
CA ARG A 181 11.67 22.03 2.87
C ARG A 181 12.08 22.56 4.23
N ARG A 182 12.38 21.69 5.20
CA ARG A 182 12.63 22.07 6.60
C ARG A 182 11.47 22.87 7.22
N ALA A 183 10.24 22.59 6.80
CA ALA A 183 9.04 23.25 7.30
C ALA A 183 8.51 22.52 8.54
N LEU A 184 8.93 22.94 9.74
CA LEU A 184 8.76 22.17 10.97
C LEU A 184 7.31 21.85 11.29
N LEU A 185 6.46 22.88 11.39
CA LEU A 185 5.05 22.73 11.76
C LEU A 185 4.30 21.79 10.81
N PRO A 186 4.32 21.99 9.47
CA PRO A 186 3.60 21.08 8.58
C PRO A 186 4.25 19.68 8.48
N ALA A 187 5.56 19.53 8.69
CA ALA A 187 6.20 18.22 8.77
C ALA A 187 5.73 17.45 10.02
N CYS A 188 5.71 18.10 11.19
CA CYS A 188 5.17 17.52 12.42
C CYS A 188 3.68 17.20 12.29
N ALA A 189 2.88 18.07 11.68
CA ALA A 189 1.46 17.83 11.44
C ALA A 189 1.23 16.63 10.50
N ALA A 190 1.97 16.56 9.38
CA ALA A 190 1.88 15.42 8.46
C ALA A 190 2.28 14.11 9.14
N LEU A 191 3.32 14.13 9.97
CA LEU A 191 3.78 12.97 10.73
C LEU A 191 2.77 12.53 11.81
N ALA A 192 2.16 13.49 12.51
CA ALA A 192 1.11 13.21 13.49
C ALA A 192 -0.13 12.59 12.82
N LEU A 193 -0.59 13.18 11.71
CA LEU A 193 -1.67 12.63 10.91
C LEU A 193 -1.32 11.25 10.36
N LEU A 194 -0.11 11.06 9.85
CA LEU A 194 0.36 9.76 9.38
C LEU A 194 0.23 8.71 10.49
N GLY A 195 0.59 9.05 11.73
CA GLY A 195 0.44 8.15 12.87
C GLY A 195 -1.00 7.88 13.29
N LEU A 196 -1.90 8.87 13.16
CA LEU A 196 -3.32 8.73 13.49
C LEU A 196 -4.10 7.90 12.45
N PHE A 197 -3.66 7.88 11.20
CA PHE A 197 -4.31 7.15 10.11
C PHE A 197 -3.61 5.82 9.78
N TYR A 198 -2.28 5.78 9.78
CA TYR A 198 -1.48 4.62 9.40
C TYR A 198 -0.13 4.57 10.16
N PRO A 199 -0.13 4.14 11.43
CA PRO A 199 1.01 4.25 12.36
C PRO A 199 2.30 3.56 11.89
N GLN A 200 2.19 2.52 11.06
CA GLN A 200 3.33 1.75 10.57
C GLN A 200 4.32 2.62 9.78
N ALA A 201 3.81 3.59 9.00
CA ALA A 201 4.66 4.46 8.19
C ALA A 201 5.43 5.50 9.02
N VAL A 202 5.01 5.78 10.27
CA VAL A 202 5.76 6.65 11.19
C VAL A 202 7.13 6.06 11.51
N LEU A 203 7.27 4.73 11.57
CA LEU A 203 8.55 4.09 11.82
C LEU A 203 9.53 4.25 10.64
N ILE A 204 9.02 4.27 9.41
CA ILE A 204 9.82 4.59 8.22
C ILE A 204 10.26 6.05 8.29
N SER A 205 9.33 6.97 8.57
CA SER A 205 9.64 8.40 8.77
C SER A 205 10.67 8.63 9.87
N ALA A 206 10.55 7.94 11.02
CA ALA A 206 11.52 8.01 12.11
C ALA A 206 12.90 7.52 11.67
N GLY A 207 12.98 6.43 10.89
CA GLY A 207 14.23 5.95 10.30
C GLY A 207 14.91 7.00 9.41
N ILE A 208 14.14 7.68 8.55
CA ILE A 208 14.64 8.80 7.72
C ILE A 208 15.19 9.93 8.60
N ILE A 209 14.45 10.32 9.65
CA ILE A 209 14.87 11.37 10.58
C ILE A 209 16.15 10.99 11.34
N ILE A 210 16.28 9.73 11.78
CA ILE A 210 17.47 9.23 12.49
C ILE A 210 18.71 9.24 11.58
N LEU A 211 18.56 8.81 10.32
CA LEU A 211 19.65 8.85 9.35
C LEU A 211 20.14 10.28 9.14
N GLU A 212 19.23 11.24 9.07
CA GLU A 212 19.57 12.66 8.92
C GLU A 212 20.21 13.24 10.19
N LEU A 213 19.71 12.86 11.37
CA LEU A 213 20.29 13.27 12.66
C LEU A 213 21.74 12.77 12.79
N TRP A 214 22.05 11.57 12.30
CA TRP A 214 23.42 11.03 12.27
C TRP A 214 24.36 11.88 11.39
N ARG A 215 23.83 12.48 10.31
CA ARG A 215 24.57 13.44 9.47
C ARG A 215 24.78 14.80 10.15
N LYS A 216 24.37 14.95 11.42
CA LYS A 216 24.46 16.16 12.25
C LYS A 216 23.82 17.40 11.62
N GLN A 217 22.77 17.20 10.81
CA GLN A 217 21.98 18.31 10.26
C GLN A 217 20.82 18.67 11.21
N ASP A 218 20.61 19.97 11.42
CA ASP A 218 19.50 20.58 12.18
C ASP A 218 18.87 19.69 13.27
N TYR A 219 19.61 19.47 14.37
CA TYR A 219 19.21 18.55 15.43
C TYR A 219 17.88 18.94 16.09
N ARG A 220 17.54 20.24 16.17
CA ARG A 220 16.30 20.72 16.78
C ARG A 220 15.09 20.30 15.95
N PHE A 221 15.19 20.45 14.64
CA PHE A 221 14.17 19.99 13.70
C PHE A 221 13.96 18.47 13.81
N CYS A 222 15.06 17.71 13.78
CA CYS A 222 15.00 16.25 13.88
C CYS A 222 14.40 15.77 15.20
N LEU A 223 14.87 16.30 16.34
CA LEU A 223 14.37 15.92 17.66
C LEU A 223 12.89 16.28 17.86
N SER A 224 12.43 17.40 17.30
CA SER A 224 11.02 17.78 17.35
C SER A 224 10.14 16.80 16.60
N CYS A 225 10.53 16.41 15.38
CA CYS A 225 9.81 15.39 14.60
C CYS A 225 9.87 14.00 15.28
N LEU A 226 11.00 13.62 15.87
CA LEU A 226 11.12 12.37 16.62
C LEU A 226 10.25 12.36 17.88
N ALA A 227 10.12 13.49 18.58
CA ALA A 227 9.21 13.60 19.72
C ALA A 227 7.75 13.37 19.30
N VAL A 228 7.33 13.89 18.14
CA VAL A 228 5.99 13.64 17.59
C VAL A 228 5.82 12.17 17.20
N ALA A 229 6.78 11.59 16.46
CA ALA A 229 6.75 10.17 16.11
C ALA A 229 6.65 9.29 17.36
N PHE A 230 7.49 9.54 18.38
CA PHE A 230 7.45 8.82 19.65
C PHE A 230 6.10 8.96 20.34
N SER A 231 5.56 10.17 20.42
CA SER A 231 4.28 10.43 21.09
C SER A 231 3.13 9.66 20.44
N VAL A 232 3.03 9.67 19.11
CA VAL A 232 1.95 8.96 18.41
C VAL A 232 2.13 7.44 18.48
N MET A 233 3.37 6.94 18.36
CA MET A 233 3.64 5.52 18.53
C MET A 233 3.39 5.05 19.96
N LEU A 234 3.64 5.90 20.97
CA LEU A 234 3.34 5.60 22.38
C LEU A 234 1.84 5.47 22.59
N LEU A 235 1.02 6.36 22.04
CA LEU A 235 -0.45 6.24 22.11
C LEU A 235 -0.93 4.91 21.52
N TYR A 236 -0.34 4.49 20.40
CA TYR A 236 -0.65 3.19 19.80
C TYR A 236 -0.19 2.01 20.65
N ALA A 237 1.03 2.08 21.21
CA ALA A 237 1.59 1.02 22.05
C ALA A 237 0.85 0.85 23.39
N LEU A 238 0.27 1.93 23.92
CA LEU A 238 -0.54 1.91 25.15
C LEU A 238 -1.99 1.50 24.91
N LYS A 239 -2.44 1.38 23.65
CA LYS A 239 -3.81 0.95 23.33
C LYS A 239 -4.00 -0.53 23.70
N SER A 240 -4.77 -0.79 24.75
CA SER A 240 -5.18 -2.15 25.10
C SER A 240 -6.19 -2.69 24.08
N ASN A 241 -6.07 -3.97 23.70
CA ASN A 241 -7.10 -4.67 22.94
C ASN A 241 -7.81 -5.71 23.83
N GLY A 242 -9.14 -5.80 23.74
CA GLY A 242 -9.94 -6.81 24.46
C GLY A 242 -9.82 -8.22 23.88
N TYR A 243 -9.08 -8.38 22.78
CA TYR A 243 -9.04 -9.57 21.93
C TYR A 243 -7.77 -10.42 22.09
N GLY A 244 -7.07 -10.22 23.21
CA GLY A 244 -5.90 -11.00 23.58
C GLY A 244 -4.63 -10.60 22.84
N PRO A 245 -3.48 -11.17 23.25
CA PRO A 245 -2.20 -10.82 22.68
C PRO A 245 -2.12 -11.22 21.21
N VAL A 246 -1.22 -10.54 20.48
CA VAL A 246 -0.92 -10.90 19.10
C VAL A 246 -0.26 -12.28 19.05
N VAL A 247 -0.57 -13.07 18.01
CA VAL A 247 0.02 -14.38 17.75
C VAL A 247 1.55 -14.30 17.65
N THR A 248 2.26 -15.27 18.21
CA THR A 248 3.73 -15.35 18.09
C THR A 248 4.13 -16.08 16.79
N ALA A 249 5.36 -15.85 16.33
CA ALA A 249 5.90 -16.56 15.18
C ALA A 249 5.90 -18.10 15.35
N ALA A 250 6.14 -18.59 16.56
CA ALA A 250 6.16 -20.03 16.85
C ALA A 250 4.75 -20.64 16.75
N GLU A 251 3.74 -19.96 17.29
CA GLU A 251 2.34 -20.39 17.18
C GLU A 251 1.84 -20.31 15.74
N ALA A 252 2.11 -19.21 15.05
CA ALA A 252 1.66 -18.98 13.68
C ALA A 252 2.17 -20.05 12.69
N ARG A 253 3.33 -20.67 12.94
CA ARG A 253 3.85 -21.77 12.11
C ARG A 253 3.01 -23.05 12.20
N ASN A 254 2.19 -23.19 13.24
CA ASN A 254 1.33 -24.35 13.44
C ASN A 254 -0.13 -24.08 13.06
N LEU A 255 -0.45 -22.86 12.61
CA LEU A 255 -1.81 -22.46 12.22
C LEU A 255 -1.99 -22.61 10.70
N PRO A 256 -2.98 -23.38 10.21
CA PRO A 256 -3.23 -23.58 8.79
C PRO A 256 -3.37 -22.28 7.98
N GLU A 257 -3.89 -21.22 8.59
CA GLU A 257 -4.15 -19.91 7.98
C GLU A 257 -2.86 -19.25 7.49
N PHE A 258 -1.74 -19.45 8.18
CA PHE A 258 -0.45 -18.86 7.84
C PHE A 258 0.40 -19.75 6.92
N LEU A 259 -0.04 -20.99 6.65
CA LEU A 259 0.67 -21.98 5.84
C LEU A 259 0.24 -21.92 4.35
N PRO A 260 0.94 -22.63 3.44
CA PRO A 260 0.53 -22.69 2.04
C PRO A 260 -0.90 -23.21 1.87
N GLY A 261 -1.75 -22.41 1.20
CA GLY A 261 -3.17 -22.70 1.00
C GLY A 261 -4.10 -21.98 2.00
N GLY A 262 -3.55 -21.47 3.11
CA GLY A 262 -4.29 -20.63 4.05
C GLY A 262 -4.52 -19.21 3.53
N GLU A 263 -5.61 -18.59 3.97
CA GLU A 263 -6.02 -17.26 3.52
C GLU A 263 -5.02 -16.15 3.94
N PHE A 264 -4.45 -16.30 5.14
CA PHE A 264 -3.48 -15.40 5.72
C PHE A 264 -2.03 -15.87 5.48
N LYS A 265 -1.80 -16.69 4.45
CA LYS A 265 -0.50 -17.27 4.11
C LYS A 265 0.63 -16.27 4.33
N PHE A 266 1.54 -16.66 5.21
CA PHE A 266 2.71 -15.90 5.60
C PHE A 266 3.98 -16.73 5.39
N PHE A 267 3.97 -17.98 5.87
CA PHE A 267 5.07 -18.91 5.69
C PHE A 267 4.96 -19.58 4.32
N ASN A 268 6.05 -19.49 3.56
CA ASN A 268 6.15 -20.09 2.23
C ASN A 268 7.01 -21.36 2.30
N LYS A 269 6.70 -22.33 1.45
CA LYS A 269 7.50 -23.55 1.32
C LYS A 269 8.94 -23.25 0.89
N TYR A 270 9.10 -22.27 0.00
CA TYR A 270 10.38 -21.88 -0.56
C TYR A 270 10.94 -20.62 0.14
N PRO A 271 12.18 -20.64 0.64
CA PRO A 271 12.79 -19.48 1.30
C PRO A 271 12.83 -18.23 0.41
N GLN A 272 13.04 -18.38 -0.90
CA GLN A 272 13.02 -17.24 -1.82
C GLN A 272 11.65 -16.55 -1.86
N ASP A 273 10.56 -17.32 -1.81
CA ASP A 273 9.22 -16.73 -1.80
C ASP A 273 8.94 -16.05 -0.47
N PHE A 274 9.43 -16.61 0.63
CA PHE A 274 9.29 -15.99 1.94
C PHE A 274 9.96 -14.60 2.00
N TRP A 275 11.20 -14.49 1.52
CA TRP A 275 11.97 -13.25 1.62
C TRP A 275 11.72 -12.25 0.49
N PHE A 276 11.41 -12.70 -0.73
CA PHE A 276 11.36 -11.81 -1.89
C PHE A 276 9.94 -11.54 -2.41
N THR A 277 9.16 -12.57 -2.70
CA THR A 277 7.90 -12.43 -3.47
C THR A 277 6.62 -12.60 -2.65
N GLY A 278 6.75 -13.00 -1.38
CA GLY A 278 5.64 -13.29 -0.48
C GLY A 278 4.79 -12.06 -0.18
N GLN A 279 3.46 -12.21 -0.24
CA GLN A 279 2.51 -11.09 -0.08
C GLN A 279 2.71 -10.27 1.21
N ARG A 280 2.94 -10.99 2.32
CA ARG A 280 2.98 -10.43 3.67
C ARG A 280 4.40 -10.43 4.25
N SER A 281 5.29 -11.26 3.71
CA SER A 281 6.65 -11.50 4.23
C SER A 281 7.75 -10.94 3.33
N GLY A 282 7.48 -10.74 2.04
CA GLY A 282 8.49 -10.45 1.03
C GLY A 282 8.91 -8.98 0.98
N ILE A 283 10.15 -8.75 0.56
CA ILE A 283 10.76 -7.42 0.42
C ILE A 283 10.26 -6.68 -0.82
N ALA A 284 9.94 -7.38 -1.91
CA ALA A 284 9.62 -6.77 -3.19
C ALA A 284 8.17 -6.27 -3.17
N PRO A 285 7.93 -4.97 -3.39
CA PRO A 285 6.58 -4.46 -3.53
C PRO A 285 5.85 -5.17 -4.68
N ARG A 286 4.56 -5.39 -4.50
CA ARG A 286 3.68 -5.73 -5.61
C ARG A 286 3.48 -4.48 -6.45
N PHE A 287 4.37 -4.27 -7.41
CA PHE A 287 4.36 -3.06 -8.23
C PHE A 287 3.17 -3.02 -9.21
N GLY A 288 2.67 -4.16 -9.69
CA GLY A 288 1.59 -4.21 -10.68
C GLY A 288 1.99 -3.75 -12.09
N SER A 289 3.02 -2.91 -12.19
CA SER A 289 3.77 -2.55 -13.39
C SER A 289 5.28 -2.69 -13.12
N ILE A 290 6.07 -3.04 -14.13
CA ILE A 290 7.53 -3.10 -14.03
C ILE A 290 8.22 -1.82 -14.53
N LEU A 291 7.51 -0.97 -15.29
CA LEU A 291 8.13 0.16 -15.99
C LEU A 291 8.77 1.18 -15.04
N PRO A 292 8.10 1.67 -13.97
CA PRO A 292 8.76 2.64 -13.09
C PRO A 292 9.95 2.05 -12.33
N LEU A 293 9.93 0.74 -12.04
CA LEU A 293 11.04 0.05 -11.38
C LEU A 293 12.26 -0.01 -12.31
N VAL A 294 12.06 -0.39 -13.57
CA VAL A 294 13.13 -0.44 -14.58
C VAL A 294 13.68 0.95 -14.83
N ALA A 295 12.81 1.95 -15.02
CA ALA A 295 13.21 3.34 -15.20
C ALA A 295 13.97 3.86 -13.97
N GLY A 296 13.50 3.57 -12.75
CA GLY A 296 14.15 3.96 -11.51
C GLY A 296 15.54 3.34 -11.33
N GLY A 297 15.71 2.08 -11.76
CA GLY A 297 17.01 1.40 -11.79
C GLY A 297 18.06 2.06 -12.70
N LEU A 298 17.64 2.89 -13.66
CA LEU A 298 18.57 3.67 -14.50
C LEU A 298 19.23 4.81 -13.75
N LEU A 299 18.58 5.39 -12.72
CA LEU A 299 19.14 6.54 -12.00
C LEU A 299 20.48 6.21 -11.31
N PRO A 300 20.61 5.11 -10.52
CA PRO A 300 21.91 4.70 -9.99
C PRO A 300 22.96 4.48 -11.07
N LEU A 301 22.60 3.92 -12.24
CA LEU A 301 23.54 3.70 -13.35
C LEU A 301 24.04 5.04 -13.92
N LEU A 302 23.16 6.03 -14.10
CA LEU A 302 23.52 7.37 -14.54
C LEU A 302 24.43 8.08 -13.53
N LEU A 303 24.19 7.89 -12.24
CA LEU A 303 25.05 8.40 -11.16
C LEU A 303 26.41 7.69 -11.14
N LEU A 304 26.46 6.35 -11.25
CA LEU A 304 27.70 5.58 -11.27
C LEU A 304 28.55 5.83 -12.51
N PHE A 305 27.93 6.10 -13.67
CA PHE A 305 28.65 6.50 -14.88
C PHE A 305 29.45 7.79 -14.68
N ASN A 306 28.97 8.70 -13.84
CA ASN A 306 29.72 9.90 -13.44
C ASN A 306 30.92 9.55 -12.53
N TRP A 307 30.73 8.62 -11.58
CA TRP A 307 31.77 8.20 -10.65
C TRP A 307 33.01 7.62 -11.36
N SER A 308 32.83 6.71 -12.31
CA SER A 308 33.96 6.06 -13.01
C SER A 308 34.81 7.05 -13.82
N ARG A 309 34.19 8.05 -14.45
CA ARG A 309 34.88 9.11 -15.19
C ARG A 309 35.67 10.06 -14.30
N SER A 310 35.12 10.45 -13.14
CA SER A 310 35.83 11.33 -12.19
C SER A 310 37.14 10.71 -11.71
N ARG A 311 37.17 9.39 -11.49
CA ARG A 311 38.35 8.63 -11.05
C ARG A 311 39.38 8.47 -12.16
N LEU A 312 38.93 8.18 -13.39
CA LEU A 312 39.79 8.11 -14.57
C LEU A 312 40.46 9.47 -14.86
N TRP A 313 39.71 10.57 -14.75
CA TRP A 313 40.27 11.92 -14.92
C TRP A 313 41.26 12.30 -13.81
N SER A 314 40.96 11.96 -12.55
CA SER A 314 41.91 12.21 -11.45
C SER A 314 43.23 11.43 -11.58
N LYS A 315 43.23 10.27 -12.25
CA LYS A 315 44.44 9.49 -12.55
C LYS A 315 45.20 10.04 -13.76
N VAL A 316 44.51 10.53 -14.78
CA VAL A 316 45.13 11.14 -15.97
C VAL A 316 45.72 12.52 -15.67
N VAL A 317 45.15 13.26 -14.70
CA VAL A 317 45.69 14.57 -14.25
C VAL A 317 46.82 14.40 -13.21
N ALA A 318 47.02 13.20 -12.67
CA ALA A 318 48.10 12.89 -11.72
C ALA A 318 49.39 12.37 -12.38
N GLU A 319 49.48 12.35 -13.72
CA GLU A 319 50.76 12.21 -14.42
C GLU A 319 51.40 13.60 -14.55
N ASP A 320 52.28 13.93 -13.60
CA ASP A 320 53.08 15.16 -13.59
C ASP A 320 53.84 15.36 -14.91
N PRO A 321 53.98 16.60 -15.43
CA PRO A 321 54.91 16.90 -16.51
C PRO A 321 56.36 16.68 -16.03
N PRO A 322 57.32 16.39 -16.92
CA PRO A 322 58.68 16.04 -16.52
C PRO A 322 59.34 17.18 -15.74
N GLN A 323 59.61 16.93 -14.45
CA GLN A 323 60.40 17.82 -13.62
C GLN A 323 61.85 17.82 -14.12
N THR A 324 62.32 18.99 -14.54
CA THR A 324 63.75 19.26 -14.70
C THR A 324 64.40 19.30 -13.31
N PRO A 325 65.57 18.66 -13.12
CA PRO A 325 66.16 18.53 -11.78
C PRO A 325 66.82 19.84 -11.33
N PRO A 326 66.66 20.27 -10.07
CA PRO A 326 67.49 21.33 -9.51
C PRO A 326 68.85 20.79 -9.07
N SER A 327 69.88 21.60 -9.32
CA SER A 327 71.27 21.34 -8.95
C SER A 327 71.48 21.27 -7.44
N LYS A 328 72.30 20.30 -7.01
CA LYS A 328 72.81 20.08 -5.64
C LYS A 328 73.61 21.27 -5.08
N LYS A 329 73.41 21.56 -3.78
CA LYS A 329 74.34 22.00 -2.71
C LYS A 329 73.45 22.23 -1.47
N GLY A 330 73.64 21.78 -0.23
CA GLY A 330 74.65 21.03 0.52
C GLY A 330 74.46 21.38 2.02
N GLY A 331 74.58 20.42 2.95
CA GLY A 331 74.62 20.61 4.43
C GLY A 331 73.36 20.15 5.18
N LYS A 332 73.33 18.96 5.80
CA LYS A 332 73.68 18.59 7.20
C LYS A 332 72.71 19.13 8.28
N GLU A 333 71.86 18.23 8.80
CA GLU A 333 71.79 17.77 10.22
C GLU A 333 70.38 17.26 10.63
N THR A 334 70.35 16.09 11.26
CA THR A 334 69.27 15.49 12.07
C THR A 334 69.62 15.70 13.57
N PRO A 335 68.71 15.59 14.58
CA PRO A 335 67.77 14.45 14.73
C PRO A 335 66.46 14.61 15.60
N LEU A 336 65.72 13.49 15.68
CA LEU A 336 65.02 12.90 16.85
C LEU A 336 63.53 13.25 17.25
N PHE A 337 62.67 12.22 17.08
CA PHE A 337 61.57 11.65 17.94
C PHE A 337 60.47 12.48 18.66
N LYS A 338 59.20 12.06 18.45
CA LYS A 338 58.11 11.67 19.40
C LYS A 338 56.80 11.56 18.59
N GLY A 339 55.94 10.54 18.64
CA GLY A 339 55.48 9.66 19.71
C GLY A 339 53.97 9.92 19.93
N GLY A 340 53.09 9.01 19.54
CA GLY A 340 51.63 9.17 19.71
C GLY A 340 50.81 7.97 19.25
N LEU A 341 50.51 7.08 20.19
CA LEU A 341 49.62 5.93 20.08
C LEU A 341 48.16 6.38 19.85
N GLY A 342 47.44 5.64 19.02
CA GLY A 342 46.00 5.80 18.82
C GLY A 342 45.47 4.76 17.84
N GLY A 343 45.39 3.51 18.28
CA GLY A 343 44.80 2.43 17.48
C GLY A 343 43.30 2.65 17.32
N THR A 344 42.86 2.87 16.08
CA THR A 344 41.49 2.61 15.66
C THR A 344 41.50 1.34 14.82
N SER A 345 40.80 0.32 15.29
CA SER A 345 40.47 -0.87 14.51
C SER A 345 39.63 -0.46 13.31
N ASP A 346 40.28 -0.33 12.16
CA ASP A 346 39.68 -0.02 10.87
C ASP A 346 38.79 -1.17 10.39
N TRP A 347 37.50 -1.11 10.73
CA TRP A 347 36.46 -1.71 9.91
C TRP A 347 36.06 -0.69 8.84
N ASN A 348 36.92 -0.52 7.83
CA ASN A 348 36.68 0.36 6.70
C ASN A 348 35.67 -0.27 5.72
N ILE A 349 34.39 0.07 5.90
CA ILE A 349 33.36 -0.12 4.85
C ILE A 349 33.28 1.21 4.06
N PRO A 350 33.77 1.28 2.80
CA PRO A 350 34.04 2.55 2.09
C PRO A 350 32.81 3.40 1.71
N PHE A 351 31.59 2.93 1.98
CA PHE A 351 30.37 3.63 1.58
C PHE A 351 29.81 4.58 2.66
N LEU A 352 30.24 4.43 3.93
CA LEU A 352 29.59 5.11 5.06
C LEU A 352 30.48 6.08 5.86
N SER A 353 31.80 6.14 5.63
CA SER A 353 32.73 6.85 6.54
C SER A 353 33.38 8.13 5.99
N THR A 354 32.98 8.65 4.85
CA THR A 354 33.43 9.98 4.39
C THR A 354 32.22 10.82 4.03
N SER A 355 32.21 12.09 4.46
CA SER A 355 31.25 13.10 4.01
C SER A 355 31.15 13.07 2.48
N PHE A 356 30.19 12.33 1.94
CA PHE A 356 29.90 12.32 0.53
C PHE A 356 29.40 13.72 0.19
N ASP A 357 30.29 14.55 -0.33
CA ASP A 357 29.96 15.87 -0.82
C ASP A 357 29.23 15.69 -2.15
N GLN A 358 27.91 15.46 -2.05
CA GLN A 358 27.00 15.26 -3.17
C GLN A 358 27.20 16.37 -4.22
N ASN A 359 27.44 17.60 -3.80
CA ASN A 359 27.62 18.73 -4.70
C ASN A 359 28.90 18.61 -5.53
N LYS A 360 30.02 18.20 -4.92
CA LYS A 360 31.27 17.90 -5.65
C LYS A 360 31.12 16.71 -6.60
N PHE A 361 30.43 15.66 -6.15
CA PHE A 361 30.19 14.47 -6.98
C PHE A 361 29.36 14.80 -8.22
N LEU A 362 28.28 15.56 -8.06
CA LEU A 362 27.39 15.89 -9.17
C LEU A 362 28.00 16.92 -10.12
N ALA A 363 28.86 17.83 -9.65
CA ALA A 363 29.49 18.88 -10.46
C ALA A 363 30.30 18.34 -11.67
N SER A 364 30.90 17.16 -11.55
CA SER A 364 31.68 16.52 -12.65
C SER A 364 30.82 15.78 -13.67
N SER A 365 29.49 15.73 -13.49
CA SER A 365 28.60 14.91 -14.31
C SER A 365 28.64 15.28 -15.79
N PRO A 366 28.73 14.30 -16.71
CA PRO A 366 28.56 14.55 -18.14
C PRO A 366 27.11 14.90 -18.53
N PHE A 367 26.16 14.65 -17.63
CA PHE A 367 24.75 15.00 -17.79
C PHE A 367 24.45 16.31 -17.07
N PRO A 368 24.08 17.40 -17.79
CA PRO A 368 23.86 18.72 -17.20
C PRO A 368 22.78 18.73 -16.12
N LEU A 369 21.67 18.02 -16.32
CA LEU A 369 20.57 17.98 -15.34
C LEU A 369 20.95 17.31 -14.02
N LEU A 370 21.86 16.33 -14.01
CA LEU A 370 22.30 15.71 -12.75
C LEU A 370 23.01 16.70 -11.82
N ARG A 371 23.61 17.77 -12.37
CA ARG A 371 24.25 18.85 -11.59
C ARG A 371 23.26 19.69 -10.80
N ARG A 372 21.96 19.59 -11.15
CA ARG A 372 20.86 20.32 -10.51
C ARG A 372 20.06 19.45 -9.55
N LEU A 373 20.50 18.22 -9.29
CA LEU A 373 19.86 17.38 -8.29
C LEU A 373 20.16 17.90 -6.89
N GLU A 374 19.10 18.14 -6.13
CA GLU A 374 19.16 18.53 -4.73
C GLU A 374 18.66 17.38 -3.87
N ASN A 375 19.30 17.17 -2.71
CA ASN A 375 18.85 16.22 -1.68
C ASN A 375 18.51 14.80 -2.17
N ILE A 376 19.16 14.29 -3.23
CA ILE A 376 18.89 12.94 -3.77
C ILE A 376 19.15 11.81 -2.75
N GLY A 377 19.96 12.09 -1.72
CA GLY A 377 20.16 11.22 -0.56
C GLY A 377 18.84 10.79 0.11
N LEU A 378 17.77 11.58 -0.01
CA LEU A 378 16.44 11.23 0.49
C LEU A 378 15.96 9.87 -0.04
N LEU A 379 16.18 9.57 -1.33
CA LEU A 379 15.73 8.29 -1.91
C LEU A 379 16.47 7.12 -1.25
N LEU A 380 17.76 7.29 -0.95
CA LEU A 380 18.56 6.30 -0.25
C LEU A 380 18.13 6.19 1.22
N GLU A 381 17.84 7.29 1.90
CA GLU A 381 17.33 7.30 3.28
C GLU A 381 16.01 6.55 3.39
N ILE A 382 15.08 6.75 2.45
CA ILE A 382 13.83 6.00 2.38
C ILE A 382 14.11 4.51 2.19
N ILE A 383 15.00 4.12 1.27
CA ILE A 383 15.38 2.71 1.07
C ILE A 383 15.96 2.13 2.36
N LEU A 384 16.97 2.77 2.96
CA LEU A 384 17.65 2.28 4.15
C LEU A 384 16.70 2.14 5.34
N ALA A 385 15.86 3.14 5.59
CA ALA A 385 14.84 3.10 6.64
C ALA A 385 13.83 1.96 6.41
N SER A 386 13.36 1.79 5.16
CA SER A 386 12.42 0.74 4.78
C SER A 386 13.03 -0.66 4.96
N LEU A 387 14.28 -0.85 4.55
CA LEU A 387 15.00 -2.12 4.68
C LEU A 387 15.31 -2.44 6.14
N ALA A 388 15.76 -1.47 6.93
CA ALA A 388 16.00 -1.66 8.35
C ALA A 388 14.69 -2.11 9.04
N MET A 389 13.58 -1.42 8.80
CA MET A 389 12.29 -1.78 9.36
C MET A 389 11.76 -3.12 8.86
N PHE A 390 12.02 -3.50 7.61
CA PHE A 390 11.70 -4.82 7.07
C PHE A 390 12.38 -5.93 7.88
N PHE A 391 13.69 -5.82 8.13
CA PHE A 391 14.43 -6.83 8.91
C PHE A 391 14.06 -6.82 10.38
N ILE A 392 13.85 -5.65 11.00
CA ILE A 392 13.38 -5.53 12.38
C ILE A 392 12.00 -6.17 12.53
N CYS A 393 11.10 -5.95 11.57
CA CYS A 393 9.77 -6.57 11.58
C CYS A 393 9.83 -8.09 11.43
N HIS A 394 10.77 -8.63 10.65
CA HIS A 394 11.03 -10.07 10.58
C HIS A 394 11.59 -10.63 11.90
N ALA A 395 12.40 -9.88 12.62
CA ALA A 395 12.86 -10.28 13.96
C ALA A 395 11.72 -10.26 15.00
N MET A 396 10.74 -9.38 14.80
CA MET A 396 9.62 -9.13 15.73
C MET A 396 8.26 -9.48 15.12
N LEU A 397 8.17 -10.59 14.37
CA LEU A 397 6.98 -10.95 13.59
C LEU A 397 5.67 -10.72 14.35
N PHE A 398 4.75 -10.05 13.65
CA PHE A 398 3.41 -9.68 14.09
C PHE A 398 3.33 -8.60 15.19
N ARG A 399 4.40 -8.32 15.94
CA ARG A 399 4.41 -7.21 16.91
C ARG A 399 4.52 -5.84 16.24
N LEU A 400 5.31 -5.77 15.17
CA LEU A 400 5.50 -4.55 14.37
C LEU A 400 4.76 -4.63 13.04
N HIS A 401 3.58 -5.26 13.00
CA HIS A 401 2.81 -5.47 11.76
C HIS A 401 3.49 -6.47 10.80
N LEU A 402 3.21 -6.38 9.49
CA LEU A 402 3.72 -7.29 8.46
C LEU A 402 4.98 -6.71 7.78
N PRO A 403 6.06 -7.51 7.60
CA PRO A 403 7.31 -7.02 7.00
C PRO A 403 7.13 -6.33 5.65
N SER A 404 6.31 -6.88 4.76
CA SER A 404 6.12 -6.31 3.42
C SER A 404 5.56 -4.89 3.44
N ARG A 405 4.83 -4.48 4.48
CA ARG A 405 4.27 -3.13 4.59
C ARG A 405 5.33 -2.05 4.80
N TYR A 406 6.54 -2.41 5.23
CA TYR A 406 7.66 -1.46 5.37
C TYR A 406 8.38 -1.14 4.07
N THR A 407 8.23 -1.98 3.05
CA THR A 407 8.83 -1.75 1.72
C THR A 407 7.77 -1.43 0.66
N GLU A 408 6.55 -1.95 0.79
CA GLU A 408 5.52 -1.88 -0.23
C GLU A 408 5.20 -0.45 -0.65
N HIS A 409 4.91 0.44 0.30
CA HIS A 409 4.47 1.81 0.00
C HIS A 409 5.65 2.74 -0.32
N SER A 410 6.71 2.70 0.51
CA SER A 410 7.88 3.58 0.39
C SER A 410 8.69 3.34 -0.88
N LEU A 411 8.90 2.08 -1.28
CA LEU A 411 9.69 1.78 -2.48
C LEU A 411 8.91 2.08 -3.78
N ARG A 412 7.56 2.12 -3.76
CA ARG A 412 6.76 2.65 -4.89
C ARG A 412 7.07 4.12 -5.15
N PHE A 413 7.17 4.95 -4.10
CA PHE A 413 7.59 6.35 -4.22
C PHE A 413 9.01 6.45 -4.79
N VAL A 414 9.95 5.67 -4.23
CA VAL A 414 11.35 5.69 -4.68
C VAL A 414 11.47 5.32 -6.16
N ALA A 415 10.85 4.22 -6.59
CA ALA A 415 10.90 3.78 -7.98
C ALA A 415 10.26 4.81 -8.93
N ALA A 416 9.11 5.37 -8.57
CA ALA A 416 8.42 6.37 -9.39
C ALA A 416 9.24 7.66 -9.55
N ILE A 417 9.74 8.23 -8.45
CA ILE A 417 10.53 9.47 -8.46
C ILE A 417 11.88 9.24 -9.14
N ALA A 418 12.59 8.16 -8.82
CA ALA A 418 13.85 7.82 -9.48
C ALA A 418 13.65 7.62 -10.98
N GLY A 419 12.56 6.96 -11.39
CA GLY A 419 12.23 6.70 -12.78
C GLY A 419 11.94 7.97 -13.56
N GLY A 420 11.14 8.89 -12.99
CA GLY A 420 10.86 10.18 -13.64
C GLY A 420 12.10 11.06 -13.76
N ILE A 421 12.96 11.09 -12.73
CA ILE A 421 14.26 11.77 -12.80
C ILE A 421 15.14 11.15 -13.89
N ALA A 422 15.30 9.82 -13.91
CA ALA A 422 16.15 9.13 -14.88
C ALA A 422 15.71 9.39 -16.33
N LEU A 423 14.42 9.23 -16.62
CA LEU A 423 13.90 9.47 -17.97
C LEU A 423 14.05 10.93 -18.41
N THR A 424 13.87 11.88 -17.49
CA THR A 424 14.08 13.31 -17.79
C THR A 424 15.54 13.61 -18.10
N VAL A 425 16.47 13.02 -17.34
CA VAL A 425 17.92 13.14 -17.62
C VAL A 425 18.28 12.54 -18.98
N LEU A 426 17.67 11.40 -19.36
CA LEU A 426 17.88 10.80 -20.68
C LEU A 426 17.31 11.66 -21.82
N ILE A 427 16.12 12.25 -21.63
CA ILE A 427 15.52 13.19 -22.60
C ILE A 427 16.46 14.38 -22.84
N ASP A 428 17.01 14.99 -21.78
CA ASP A 428 17.96 16.10 -21.90
C ASP A 428 19.30 15.68 -22.53
N ALA A 429 19.80 14.48 -22.21
CA ALA A 429 21.00 13.93 -22.80
C ALA A 429 20.86 13.74 -24.32
N VAL A 430 19.73 13.17 -24.75
CA VAL A 430 19.40 12.99 -26.18
C VAL A 430 19.21 14.35 -26.85
N ALA A 431 18.57 15.31 -26.20
CA ALA A 431 18.43 16.68 -26.71
C ALA A 431 19.81 17.33 -26.97
N SER A 432 20.69 17.29 -25.97
CA SER A 432 22.04 17.83 -26.05
C SER A 432 22.88 17.16 -27.14
N TRP A 433 22.80 15.83 -27.27
CA TRP A 433 23.48 15.08 -28.32
C TRP A 433 22.91 15.40 -29.72
N SER A 434 21.59 15.43 -29.85
CA SER A 434 20.87 15.70 -31.09
C SER A 434 21.20 17.09 -31.64
N GLN A 435 21.30 18.10 -30.76
CA GLN A 435 21.74 19.44 -31.12
C GLN A 435 23.17 19.45 -31.67
N LYS A 436 24.12 18.76 -31.00
CA LYS A 436 25.51 18.64 -31.46
C LYS A 436 25.61 17.97 -32.84
N GLN A 437 24.79 16.95 -33.07
CA GLN A 437 24.76 16.21 -34.34
C GLN A 437 23.89 16.87 -35.42
N ARG A 438 23.24 18.01 -35.12
CA ARG A 438 22.27 18.69 -36.00
C ARG A 438 21.14 17.76 -36.49
N LYS A 439 20.71 16.81 -35.65
CA LYS A 439 19.67 15.80 -35.94
C LYS A 439 18.45 15.93 -35.00
N PRO A 440 17.72 17.06 -35.06
CA PRO A 440 16.63 17.39 -34.12
C PRO A 440 15.48 16.38 -34.10
N ILE A 441 15.24 15.70 -35.24
CA ILE A 441 14.19 14.68 -35.40
C ILE A 441 14.35 13.53 -34.40
N VAL A 442 15.60 13.16 -34.06
CA VAL A 442 15.86 12.06 -33.11
C VAL A 442 15.37 12.41 -31.72
N TYR A 443 15.60 13.66 -31.28
CA TYR A 443 15.11 14.14 -30.00
C TYR A 443 13.58 14.15 -29.94
N TYR A 444 12.91 14.60 -31.01
CA TYR A 444 11.44 14.60 -31.09
C TYR A 444 10.87 13.18 -31.00
N ILE A 445 11.37 12.26 -31.83
CA ILE A 445 10.92 10.87 -31.84
C ILE A 445 11.16 10.23 -30.47
N PHE A 446 12.35 10.42 -29.89
CA PHE A 446 12.68 9.86 -28.58
C PHE A 446 11.76 10.40 -27.48
N THR A 447 11.53 11.71 -27.43
CA THR A 447 10.68 12.33 -26.41
C THR A 447 9.23 11.88 -26.53
N VAL A 448 8.69 11.84 -27.75
CA VAL A 448 7.33 11.36 -28.01
C VAL A 448 7.20 9.88 -27.66
N LEU A 449 8.19 9.06 -27.98
CA LEU A 449 8.20 7.65 -27.62
C LEU A 449 8.22 7.45 -26.10
N VAL A 450 9.10 8.14 -25.38
CA VAL A 450 9.21 8.04 -23.92
C VAL A 450 7.91 8.50 -23.26
N LEU A 451 7.42 9.70 -23.59
CA LEU A 451 6.17 10.21 -23.01
C LEU A 451 4.97 9.36 -23.42
N GLY A 452 4.92 8.88 -24.66
CA GLY A 452 3.86 8.00 -25.16
C GLY A 452 3.84 6.66 -24.43
N VAL A 453 4.99 6.02 -24.20
CA VAL A 453 5.08 4.77 -23.42
C VAL A 453 4.61 5.00 -21.98
N VAL A 454 5.03 6.10 -21.35
CA VAL A 454 4.61 6.44 -19.99
C VAL A 454 3.10 6.72 -19.96
N ILE A 455 2.56 7.55 -20.84
CA ILE A 455 1.13 7.92 -20.85
C ILE A 455 0.22 6.74 -21.17
N LEU A 456 0.61 5.91 -22.14
CA LEU A 456 -0.23 4.82 -22.63
C LEU A 456 -0.07 3.54 -21.81
N GLU A 457 0.88 3.47 -20.86
CA GLU A 457 1.11 2.28 -20.04
C GLU A 457 -0.17 1.61 -19.52
N PRO A 458 -1.11 2.35 -18.92
CA PRO A 458 -2.33 1.76 -18.38
C PRO A 458 -3.17 0.98 -19.40
N THR A 459 -3.06 1.29 -20.70
CA THR A 459 -3.89 0.67 -21.75
C THR A 459 -3.52 -0.79 -22.02
N TRP A 460 -2.31 -1.22 -21.69
CA TRP A 460 -1.87 -2.62 -21.82
C TRP A 460 -1.65 -3.32 -20.47
N LEU A 461 -1.91 -2.65 -19.35
CA LEU A 461 -1.92 -3.27 -18.03
C LEU A 461 -3.19 -4.11 -17.85
N LYS A 462 -3.03 -5.33 -17.31
CA LYS A 462 -4.19 -6.19 -17.02
C LYS A 462 -4.99 -5.58 -15.86
N ARG A 463 -6.27 -5.25 -16.12
CA ARG A 463 -7.24 -4.75 -15.13
C ARG A 463 -6.84 -3.41 -14.48
N PHE A 464 -6.61 -2.37 -15.29
CA PHE A 464 -6.41 -0.99 -14.80
C PHE A 464 -7.71 -0.16 -14.86
N PRO A 465 -8.03 0.66 -13.84
CA PRO A 465 -7.58 0.55 -12.46
C PRO A 465 -8.05 -0.77 -11.85
N ARG A 466 -7.25 -1.33 -10.96
CA ARG A 466 -7.61 -2.47 -10.13
C ARG A 466 -8.34 -1.96 -8.90
N THR A 467 -9.63 -2.28 -8.81
CA THR A 467 -10.48 -1.76 -7.74
C THR A 467 -10.81 -2.79 -6.67
N ASP A 468 -10.76 -4.07 -7.01
CA ASP A 468 -11.27 -5.18 -6.19
C ASP A 468 -12.67 -4.86 -5.63
N TYR A 469 -13.51 -4.28 -6.50
CA TYR A 469 -14.95 -4.09 -6.28
C TYR A 469 -15.67 -5.42 -6.47
N VAL A 470 -16.55 -5.74 -5.53
CA VAL A 470 -17.43 -6.90 -5.56
C VAL A 470 -18.86 -6.43 -5.77
N ILE A 471 -19.61 -7.15 -6.60
CA ILE A 471 -21.04 -6.93 -6.85
C ILE A 471 -21.81 -7.95 -6.02
N GLY A 472 -22.69 -7.47 -5.15
CA GLY A 472 -23.68 -8.29 -4.44
C GLY A 472 -24.71 -8.85 -5.41
N LYS A 473 -25.03 -10.14 -5.25
CA LYS A 473 -25.91 -10.92 -6.11
C LYS A 473 -27.27 -11.22 -5.48
N ALA A 474 -27.43 -10.96 -4.19
CA ALA A 474 -28.65 -11.27 -3.43
C ALA A 474 -29.46 -10.02 -3.04
N ALA A 475 -29.79 -9.16 -4.01
CA ALA A 475 -30.56 -7.93 -3.76
C ALA A 475 -31.85 -8.17 -2.93
N PRO A 476 -32.71 -9.17 -3.26
CA PRO A 476 -33.90 -9.44 -2.46
C PRO A 476 -33.59 -9.83 -1.01
N ALA A 477 -32.46 -10.51 -0.79
CA ALA A 477 -32.06 -10.89 0.56
C ALA A 477 -31.60 -9.67 1.38
N TYR A 478 -30.89 -8.73 0.76
CA TYR A 478 -30.47 -7.50 1.43
C TYR A 478 -31.66 -6.66 1.87
N GLU A 479 -32.65 -6.50 0.98
CA GLU A 479 -33.89 -5.78 1.25
C GLU A 479 -34.70 -6.44 2.37
N PHE A 480 -34.81 -7.77 2.32
CA PHE A 480 -35.47 -8.54 3.37
C PHE A 480 -34.80 -8.33 4.74
N PHE A 481 -33.48 -8.50 4.83
CA PHE A 481 -32.75 -8.32 6.09
C PHE A 481 -32.80 -6.87 6.58
N ALA A 482 -32.76 -5.89 5.66
CA ALA A 482 -32.87 -4.47 6.02
C ALA A 482 -34.21 -4.14 6.69
N ALA A 483 -35.28 -4.90 6.40
CA ALA A 483 -36.60 -4.75 7.03
C ALA A 483 -36.74 -5.47 8.39
N GLN A 484 -35.82 -6.35 8.77
CA GLN A 484 -35.87 -7.09 10.04
C GLN A 484 -35.43 -6.24 11.24
N PRO A 485 -35.67 -6.64 12.50
CA PRO A 485 -35.08 -5.96 13.68
C PRO A 485 -33.54 -5.87 13.61
N LYS A 486 -32.94 -4.83 14.20
CA LYS A 486 -31.49 -4.57 14.11
C LYS A 486 -30.62 -5.59 14.85
N ASP A 487 -31.22 -6.30 15.79
CA ASP A 487 -30.60 -7.30 16.66
C ASP A 487 -30.66 -8.72 16.10
N ILE A 488 -31.22 -8.93 14.90
CA ILE A 488 -31.20 -10.25 14.29
C ILE A 488 -29.77 -10.71 13.95
N LEU A 489 -29.57 -12.01 13.99
CA LEU A 489 -28.32 -12.65 13.59
C LEU A 489 -28.54 -13.64 12.43
N VAL A 490 -27.80 -13.43 11.35
CA VAL A 490 -27.87 -14.26 10.14
C VAL A 490 -26.73 -15.28 10.12
N ALA A 491 -27.07 -16.55 9.91
CA ALA A 491 -26.12 -17.63 9.66
C ALA A 491 -26.02 -17.95 8.17
N SER A 492 -24.80 -18.08 7.65
CA SER A 492 -24.57 -18.48 6.27
C SER A 492 -23.13 -18.93 6.06
N LEU A 493 -22.94 -19.89 5.15
CA LEU A 493 -21.63 -20.31 4.67
C LEU A 493 -21.33 -19.78 3.26
N ALA A 494 -22.29 -19.11 2.63
CA ALA A 494 -22.12 -18.57 1.29
C ALA A 494 -21.22 -17.32 1.32
N ALA A 495 -20.36 -17.15 0.31
CA ALA A 495 -19.51 -15.96 0.19
C ALA A 495 -20.31 -14.65 0.12
N GLU A 496 -21.57 -14.74 -0.32
CA GLU A 496 -22.54 -13.63 -0.36
C GLU A 496 -22.82 -13.03 1.03
N ALA A 497 -22.68 -13.82 2.10
CA ALA A 497 -22.91 -13.39 3.48
C ALA A 497 -22.02 -12.20 3.89
N ASN A 498 -20.83 -12.11 3.31
CA ASN A 498 -19.88 -11.02 3.55
C ASN A 498 -20.44 -9.63 3.19
N ASN A 499 -21.48 -9.59 2.35
CA ASN A 499 -22.12 -8.36 1.90
C ASN A 499 -23.30 -7.93 2.80
N ILE A 500 -23.87 -8.86 3.59
CA ILE A 500 -25.07 -8.63 4.41
C ILE A 500 -24.86 -7.46 5.38
N PRO A 501 -23.77 -7.38 6.18
CA PRO A 501 -23.63 -6.31 7.16
C PRO A 501 -23.60 -4.93 6.54
N LEU A 502 -23.02 -4.80 5.34
CA LEU A 502 -22.89 -3.52 4.69
C LEU A 502 -24.18 -3.09 3.96
N PHE A 503 -24.84 -4.00 3.26
CA PHE A 503 -26.01 -3.66 2.43
C PHE A 503 -27.34 -3.73 3.17
N SER A 504 -27.44 -4.54 4.23
CA SER A 504 -28.67 -4.66 5.03
C SER A 504 -28.54 -4.08 6.44
N GLN A 505 -27.32 -3.79 6.90
CA GLN A 505 -27.05 -3.35 8.27
C GLN A 505 -27.51 -4.36 9.33
N ARG A 506 -27.39 -5.66 9.04
CA ARG A 506 -27.66 -6.77 9.97
C ARG A 506 -26.43 -7.62 10.21
N SER A 507 -26.32 -8.14 11.42
CA SER A 507 -25.17 -8.91 11.88
C SER A 507 -25.13 -10.29 11.24
N ILE A 508 -23.93 -10.80 11.04
CA ILE A 508 -23.69 -12.19 10.62
C ILE A 508 -22.89 -12.92 11.69
N ILE A 509 -23.18 -14.19 11.94
CA ILE A 509 -22.44 -14.99 12.94
C ILE A 509 -20.98 -15.20 12.51
N VAL A 510 -20.77 -15.43 11.21
CA VAL A 510 -19.46 -15.60 10.56
C VAL A 510 -19.49 -14.96 9.18
N GLY A 511 -18.36 -14.36 8.80
CA GLY A 511 -18.05 -14.05 7.41
C GLY A 511 -16.96 -15.00 6.90
N SER A 512 -16.91 -15.19 5.58
CA SER A 512 -15.86 -15.96 4.92
C SER A 512 -14.58 -15.13 4.74
N GLU A 513 -13.95 -15.15 3.57
CA GLU A 513 -12.63 -14.55 3.32
C GLU A 513 -12.51 -13.13 3.94
N GLY A 514 -11.54 -13.01 4.84
CA GLY A 514 -11.00 -11.80 5.46
C GLY A 514 -11.59 -11.45 6.84
N TYR A 515 -12.70 -12.06 7.25
CA TYR A 515 -13.29 -11.85 8.57
C TYR A 515 -12.53 -12.58 9.72
N PRO A 516 -12.08 -13.84 9.57
CA PRO A 516 -11.40 -14.60 10.63
C PRO A 516 -9.92 -14.20 10.79
N VAL A 517 -9.63 -12.95 11.13
CA VAL A 517 -8.26 -12.40 11.23
C VAL A 517 -7.43 -13.11 12.33
N PRO A 518 -6.38 -13.89 11.98
CA PRO A 518 -5.70 -14.80 12.90
C PRO A 518 -4.61 -14.14 13.77
N TYR A 519 -4.52 -12.81 13.78
CA TYR A 519 -3.49 -12.10 14.53
C TYR A 519 -3.83 -11.94 16.01
N HIS A 520 -5.10 -11.75 16.38
CA HIS A 520 -5.53 -11.57 17.77
C HIS A 520 -6.14 -12.87 18.32
N LYS A 521 -5.48 -13.49 19.29
CA LYS A 521 -5.77 -14.88 19.69
C LYS A 521 -7.21 -15.10 20.17
N LYS A 522 -7.77 -14.20 20.98
CA LYS A 522 -9.12 -14.38 21.54
C LYS A 522 -10.19 -14.24 20.46
N TYR A 523 -10.08 -13.19 19.63
CA TYR A 523 -10.97 -12.98 18.49
C TYR A 523 -10.92 -14.17 17.53
N TYR A 524 -9.72 -14.57 17.12
CA TYR A 524 -9.56 -15.65 16.17
C TYR A 524 -10.05 -16.99 16.73
N LYS A 525 -9.80 -17.30 18.01
CA LYS A 525 -10.33 -18.51 18.65
C LYS A 525 -11.87 -18.54 18.59
N GLU A 526 -12.51 -17.42 18.91
CA GLU A 526 -13.97 -17.32 18.90
C GLU A 526 -14.55 -17.42 17.48
N MET A 527 -13.97 -16.69 16.53
CA MET A 527 -14.38 -16.78 15.11
C MET A 527 -14.19 -18.20 14.56
N ARG A 528 -13.07 -18.85 14.87
CA ARG A 528 -12.81 -20.24 14.44
C ARG A 528 -13.85 -21.20 14.99
N GLN A 529 -14.24 -21.04 16.26
CA GLN A 529 -15.28 -21.86 16.89
C GLN A 529 -16.64 -21.63 16.21
N ARG A 530 -17.05 -20.36 16.04
CA ARG A 530 -18.29 -20.01 15.34
C ARG A 530 -18.34 -20.59 13.93
N THR A 531 -17.21 -20.58 13.21
CA THR A 531 -17.14 -21.18 11.86
C THR A 531 -17.29 -22.69 11.88
N VAL A 532 -16.57 -23.40 12.78
CA VAL A 532 -16.72 -24.85 12.95
C VAL A 532 -18.16 -25.22 13.28
N ASP A 533 -18.76 -24.53 14.25
CA ASP A 533 -20.13 -24.79 14.67
C ASP A 533 -21.14 -24.49 13.55
N SER A 534 -20.90 -23.43 12.77
CA SER A 534 -21.75 -23.08 11.62
C SER A 534 -21.69 -24.15 10.53
N ILE A 535 -20.50 -24.67 10.21
CA ILE A 535 -20.35 -25.77 9.23
C ILE A 535 -21.02 -27.04 9.75
N ALA A 536 -20.77 -27.40 11.02
CA ALA A 536 -21.36 -28.59 11.62
C ALA A 536 -22.90 -28.52 11.62
N ALA A 537 -23.49 -27.40 12.05
CA ALA A 537 -24.94 -27.23 12.09
C ALA A 537 -25.59 -27.19 10.70
N HIS A 538 -24.94 -26.54 9.73
CA HIS A 538 -25.45 -26.44 8.35
C HIS A 538 -25.54 -27.82 7.66
N TYR A 539 -24.62 -28.72 7.98
CA TYR A 539 -24.50 -30.04 7.34
C TYR A 539 -24.92 -31.22 8.24
N SER A 540 -25.33 -30.99 9.48
CA SER A 540 -25.80 -32.08 10.35
C SER A 540 -27.15 -32.62 9.90
N SER A 541 -27.27 -33.95 9.90
CA SER A 541 -28.56 -34.63 9.74
C SER A 541 -29.35 -34.69 11.04
N ASP A 542 -28.73 -34.42 12.19
CA ASP A 542 -29.39 -34.39 13.48
C ASP A 542 -30.04 -33.02 13.73
N LEU A 543 -31.33 -33.01 14.05
CA LEU A 543 -32.04 -31.79 14.39
C LEU A 543 -31.51 -31.15 15.67
N GLU A 544 -31.06 -31.95 16.64
CA GLU A 544 -30.56 -31.44 17.91
C GLU A 544 -29.26 -30.66 17.74
N ASP A 545 -28.46 -30.96 16.72
CA ASP A 545 -27.29 -30.14 16.37
C ASP A 545 -27.71 -28.76 15.85
N LEU A 546 -28.70 -28.74 14.94
CA LEU A 546 -29.24 -27.49 14.40
C LEU A 546 -29.94 -26.66 15.49
N ARG A 547 -30.68 -27.31 16.40
CA ARG A 547 -31.34 -26.68 17.55
C ARG A 547 -30.33 -26.06 18.51
N ARG A 548 -29.33 -26.84 18.96
CA ARG A 548 -28.27 -26.37 19.86
C ARG A 548 -27.51 -25.18 19.28
N PHE A 549 -27.18 -25.22 17.99
CA PHE A 549 -26.53 -24.09 17.32
C PHE A 549 -27.42 -22.86 17.25
N THR A 550 -28.67 -23.04 16.81
CA THR A 550 -29.63 -21.94 16.63
C THR A 550 -29.93 -21.24 17.95
N GLU A 551 -30.20 -22.00 19.01
CA GLU A 551 -30.48 -21.45 20.34
C GLU A 551 -29.21 -20.88 21.00
N GLY A 552 -28.09 -21.60 20.91
CA GLY A 552 -26.82 -21.21 21.53
C GLY A 552 -26.24 -19.90 20.99
N TYR A 553 -26.43 -19.63 19.70
CA TYR A 553 -26.02 -18.37 19.07
C TYR A 553 -27.17 -17.38 18.84
N SER A 554 -28.42 -17.75 19.15
CA SER A 554 -29.61 -16.95 18.86
C SER A 554 -29.72 -16.57 17.38
N ILE A 555 -29.63 -17.57 16.50
CA ILE A 555 -29.77 -17.38 15.05
C ILE A 555 -31.23 -17.15 14.70
N ASP A 556 -31.52 -16.12 13.91
CA ASP A 556 -32.87 -15.81 13.44
C ASP A 556 -33.12 -16.35 12.03
N PHE A 557 -32.11 -16.25 11.16
CA PHE A 557 -32.24 -16.63 9.76
C PHE A 557 -31.00 -17.35 9.25
N TRP A 558 -31.24 -18.29 8.33
CA TRP A 558 -30.21 -18.88 7.49
C TRP A 558 -30.30 -18.32 6.07
N LEU A 559 -29.18 -17.84 5.53
CA LEU A 559 -29.06 -17.61 4.09
C LEU A 559 -28.35 -18.82 3.46
N VAL A 560 -29.05 -19.55 2.61
CA VAL A 560 -28.55 -20.76 1.95
C VAL A 560 -28.42 -20.52 0.46
N GLU A 561 -27.26 -20.85 -0.12
CA GLU A 561 -27.06 -20.79 -1.58
C GLU A 561 -27.57 -22.08 -2.24
N GLU A 562 -28.11 -21.95 -3.45
CA GLU A 562 -28.45 -23.10 -4.28
C GLU A 562 -27.24 -24.04 -4.45
N GLY A 563 -27.45 -25.34 -4.24
CA GLY A 563 -26.40 -26.35 -4.30
C GLY A 563 -25.53 -26.48 -3.04
N ALA A 564 -25.81 -25.70 -1.98
CA ALA A 564 -25.05 -25.75 -0.72
C ALA A 564 -24.97 -27.15 -0.10
N PHE A 565 -26.01 -27.98 -0.28
CA PHE A 565 -26.08 -29.34 0.25
C PHE A 565 -25.48 -30.42 -0.67
N THR A 566 -24.40 -30.09 -1.38
CA THR A 566 -23.66 -31.05 -2.24
C THR A 566 -22.19 -31.18 -1.80
N PRO A 567 -21.57 -32.36 -1.93
CA PRO A 567 -20.14 -32.53 -1.61
C PRO A 567 -19.22 -31.60 -2.42
N ASP A 568 -19.59 -31.35 -3.68
CA ASP A 568 -18.81 -30.52 -4.61
C ASP A 568 -18.81 -29.04 -4.17
N TYR A 569 -19.89 -28.55 -3.56
CA TYR A 569 -19.95 -27.19 -2.99
C TYR A 569 -18.86 -26.97 -1.94
N ILE A 570 -18.72 -27.89 -0.98
CA ILE A 570 -17.71 -27.82 0.08
C ILE A 570 -16.31 -27.99 -0.51
N THR A 571 -16.11 -28.98 -1.39
CA THR A 571 -14.79 -29.33 -1.93
C THR A 571 -14.17 -28.20 -2.76
N ARG A 572 -15.00 -27.40 -3.44
CA ARG A 572 -14.55 -26.25 -4.24
C ARG A 572 -14.32 -24.98 -3.43
N ASP A 573 -14.87 -24.91 -2.22
CA ASP A 573 -14.73 -23.74 -1.37
C ASP A 573 -13.43 -23.79 -0.56
N ARG A 574 -12.49 -22.92 -0.92
CA ARG A 574 -11.18 -22.86 -0.27
C ARG A 574 -11.25 -22.40 1.19
N TRP A 575 -12.28 -21.63 1.56
CA TRP A 575 -12.44 -21.14 2.92
C TRP A 575 -12.94 -22.25 3.85
N MET A 576 -14.01 -22.96 3.47
CA MET A 576 -14.49 -24.13 4.22
C MET A 576 -13.42 -25.23 4.34
N MET A 577 -12.65 -25.48 3.27
CA MET A 577 -11.59 -26.49 3.29
C MET A 577 -10.38 -26.14 4.19
N GLN A 578 -10.32 -24.94 4.78
CA GLN A 578 -9.37 -24.65 5.87
C GLN A 578 -9.77 -25.34 7.19
N TYR A 579 -11.05 -25.69 7.36
CA TYR A 579 -11.62 -26.37 8.52
C TYR A 579 -11.79 -27.88 8.25
N ARG A 580 -10.68 -28.52 7.87
CA ARG A 580 -10.67 -29.87 7.26
C ARG A 580 -11.47 -30.91 8.03
N ASP A 581 -11.36 -30.97 9.35
CA ASP A 581 -12.02 -32.03 10.13
C ASP A 581 -13.54 -31.96 9.95
N THR A 582 -14.13 -30.79 10.18
CA THR A 582 -15.58 -30.55 10.04
C THR A 582 -16.03 -30.57 8.57
N ALA A 583 -15.24 -30.01 7.66
CA ALA A 583 -15.56 -30.00 6.23
C ALA A 583 -15.57 -31.43 5.64
N ASN A 584 -14.59 -32.27 6.01
CA ASN A 584 -14.52 -33.66 5.56
C ASN A 584 -15.67 -34.50 6.15
N GLU A 585 -16.06 -34.25 7.40
CA GLU A 585 -17.23 -34.89 8.00
C GLU A 585 -18.52 -34.52 7.26
N ALA A 586 -18.72 -33.23 6.95
CA ALA A 586 -19.84 -32.77 6.15
C ALA A 586 -19.87 -33.41 4.75
N ILE A 587 -18.72 -33.49 4.08
CA ILE A 587 -18.58 -34.18 2.78
C ILE A 587 -18.97 -35.66 2.90
N ALA A 588 -18.46 -36.36 3.93
CA ALA A 588 -18.74 -37.77 4.15
C ALA A 588 -20.23 -38.02 4.42
N ASN A 589 -20.87 -37.18 5.23
CA ASN A 589 -22.31 -37.27 5.51
C ASN A 589 -23.14 -37.13 4.23
N LEU A 590 -22.85 -36.13 3.40
CA LEU A 590 -23.53 -35.92 2.13
C LEU A 590 -23.30 -37.07 1.14
N GLN A 591 -22.08 -37.61 1.06
CA GLN A 591 -21.76 -38.77 0.21
C GLN A 591 -22.47 -40.05 0.65
N GLN A 592 -22.74 -40.21 1.95
CA GLN A 592 -23.52 -41.31 2.51
C GLN A 592 -25.03 -41.15 2.31
N GLY A 593 -25.47 -40.06 1.65
CA GLY A 593 -26.90 -39.78 1.42
C GLY A 593 -27.64 -39.27 2.66
N LYS A 594 -26.92 -38.81 3.70
CA LYS A 594 -27.56 -38.16 4.85
C LYS A 594 -28.03 -36.76 4.45
N THR A 595 -29.33 -36.52 4.50
CA THR A 595 -29.92 -35.21 4.23
C THR A 595 -29.80 -34.31 5.46
N PRO A 596 -29.16 -33.13 5.36
CA PRO A 596 -29.07 -32.20 6.48
C PRO A 596 -30.45 -31.78 7.00
N ALA A 597 -30.57 -31.57 8.32
CA ALA A 597 -31.80 -31.12 8.96
C ALA A 597 -32.27 -29.77 8.39
N LEU A 598 -31.33 -28.84 8.16
CA LEU A 598 -31.61 -27.55 7.54
C LEU A 598 -32.19 -27.70 6.14
N ALA A 599 -31.67 -28.63 5.33
CA ALA A 599 -32.16 -28.90 3.98
C ALA A 599 -33.61 -29.42 3.99
N ARG A 600 -33.95 -30.31 4.94
CA ARG A 600 -35.33 -30.81 5.12
C ARG A 600 -36.30 -29.73 5.57
N ALA A 601 -35.83 -28.76 6.37
CA ALA A 601 -36.64 -27.65 6.83
C ALA A 601 -36.91 -26.60 5.73
N SER A 602 -36.03 -26.49 4.72
CA SER A 602 -36.14 -25.51 3.64
C SER A 602 -37.51 -25.50 2.95
N ASP A 603 -38.12 -26.67 2.72
CA ASP A 603 -39.38 -26.79 1.98
C ASP A 603 -40.56 -26.06 2.64
N ARG A 604 -40.51 -25.88 3.97
CA ARG A 604 -41.61 -25.32 4.77
C ARG A 604 -41.24 -24.03 5.52
N CYS A 605 -39.96 -23.79 5.76
CA CYS A 605 -39.47 -22.63 6.53
C CYS A 605 -38.81 -21.54 5.70
N THR A 606 -38.79 -21.69 4.37
CA THR A 606 -38.28 -20.62 3.49
C THR A 606 -39.26 -19.45 3.51
N VAL A 607 -38.79 -18.30 3.99
CA VAL A 607 -39.55 -17.03 4.06
C VAL A 607 -39.26 -16.11 2.87
N LEU A 608 -38.13 -16.32 2.20
CA LEU A 608 -37.82 -15.67 0.93
C LEU A 608 -37.04 -16.62 0.04
N GLN A 609 -37.49 -16.78 -1.20
CA GLN A 609 -36.74 -17.44 -2.26
C GLN A 609 -36.32 -16.42 -3.31
N SER A 610 -35.04 -16.41 -3.67
CA SER A 610 -34.45 -15.67 -4.79
C SER A 610 -33.75 -16.67 -5.73
N ASP A 611 -33.28 -16.20 -6.90
CA ASP A 611 -32.71 -17.05 -7.96
C ASP A 611 -31.72 -18.08 -7.42
N ARG A 612 -30.73 -17.62 -6.64
CA ARG A 612 -29.64 -18.48 -6.13
C ARG A 612 -29.61 -18.63 -4.62
N PHE A 613 -30.55 -18.00 -3.90
CA PHE A 613 -30.51 -17.93 -2.44
C PHE A 613 -31.89 -18.14 -1.83
N ALA A 614 -31.94 -18.88 -0.73
CA ALA A 614 -33.11 -19.04 0.11
C ALA A 614 -32.83 -18.45 1.51
N ILE A 615 -33.80 -17.75 2.08
CA ILE A 615 -33.79 -17.35 3.48
C ILE A 615 -34.73 -18.26 4.24
N ILE A 616 -34.19 -18.98 5.22
CA ILE A 616 -34.92 -19.92 6.06
C ILE A 616 -35.05 -19.31 7.45
N GLU A 617 -36.26 -19.24 7.99
CA GLU A 617 -36.50 -18.83 9.38
C GLU A 617 -36.02 -19.92 10.35
N ALA A 618 -35.07 -19.57 11.22
CA ALA A 618 -34.39 -20.55 12.06
C ALA A 618 -35.31 -21.17 13.11
N LYS A 619 -36.23 -20.39 13.70
CA LYS A 619 -37.24 -20.88 14.66
C LYS A 619 -38.18 -21.91 14.05
N CYS A 620 -38.63 -21.67 12.81
CA CYS A 620 -39.40 -22.65 12.05
C CYS A 620 -38.56 -23.93 11.83
N ALA A 621 -37.30 -23.77 11.40
CA ALA A 621 -36.46 -24.91 11.03
C ALA A 621 -36.19 -25.88 12.19
N ILE A 622 -36.03 -25.38 13.41
CA ILE A 622 -35.83 -26.21 14.62
C ILE A 622 -37.13 -26.76 15.22
N GLY A 623 -38.28 -26.22 14.80
CA GLY A 623 -39.61 -26.63 15.22
C GLY A 623 -40.24 -27.73 14.37
N LEU A 624 -39.93 -27.79 13.07
CA LEU A 624 -40.58 -28.68 12.11
C LEU A 624 -40.21 -30.17 12.18
N ALA A 625 -39.13 -30.52 12.86
CA ALA A 625 -38.65 -31.89 12.92
C ALA A 625 -38.89 -32.55 14.29
N ALA A 626 -39.79 -31.96 15.10
CA ALA A 626 -40.38 -32.58 16.28
C ALA A 626 -41.70 -33.32 15.97
N ASP A 627 -42.22 -33.17 14.74
CA ASP A 627 -43.33 -33.94 14.16
C ASP A 627 -42.78 -34.98 13.18
#